data_AF-A0A0D2APT7-F1
#
_entry.id   AF-A0A0D2APT7-F1
#
_cell.length_a   1.000
_cell.length_b   1.000
_cell.length_c   1.000
_cell.angle_alpha   90.00
_cell.angle_beta   90.00
_cell.angle_gamma   90.00
#
_symmetry.space_group_name_H-M   'P 1'
#
loop_
_entity.id
_entity.type
_entity.pdbx_description
1 polymer ?
#
loop_
_entity_poly.entity_id
_entity_poly.type
_entity_poly.pdbx_seq_one_letter_code
_entity_poly.pdbx_strand_id
1 'polypeptide(L)'
;MAVDPRPPEQFAQEMNRVPQGNLIRPSRKTNGVGVQADDTKICVVMVGLPARGKSLIAQKVVRYLHWLSISAKTFNVGQYRRTATPNPSADFFDTSNTEGEKMRKAAAEAAVADMCKWFAEGRGLIAILDATNSTKSRRRWIQERCDAEGIETLFVESKCDDEDLIMSNIMEVKTTSPDYVGQDPEEAAKDFLKRIRNYEKVYQTIDEDEAHLTYVKLINVGSHVIINKLQDYLQSRVVYYLMNLHIKPRSIWLSRHGESMYNLEGKIGGDADLSPRGEAYARALPALVRQAVGDNCKLTVWTSTLKRTIQTARFLPFEKLEWKALDELDSGVCDGLTYGQIEEQYPEDFAARDEDKYNYRYLGGESYRDVVIRLEPIIMELERSENILIVTHQAILRCIYAYFMNVPQERSPWMEVPLHTLIQLTPKAYSTLEKRFKADIPAVSTWRGKGSSAKHHPPPAEVPGSHGFEATSNPTIEIVSSSTTNS
;
A
#
# COMPACT_ATOMS: atom_id res chain seq x y z
N MET A 1 -6.21 -47.76 -13.57
CA MET A 1 -6.18 -47.70 -12.09
C MET A 1 -6.93 -48.92 -11.57
N ALA A 2 -6.26 -49.82 -10.87
CA ALA A 2 -6.91 -50.98 -10.26
C ALA A 2 -7.53 -50.56 -8.92
N VAL A 3 -8.79 -50.93 -8.70
CA VAL A 3 -9.51 -50.67 -7.44
C VAL A 3 -9.20 -51.81 -6.47
N ASP A 4 -8.76 -51.47 -5.26
CA ASP A 4 -8.43 -52.40 -4.18
C ASP A 4 -9.68 -53.19 -3.75
N PRO A 5 -9.66 -54.53 -3.73
CA PRO A 5 -10.85 -55.37 -3.57
C PRO A 5 -11.31 -55.58 -2.11
N ARG A 6 -10.75 -54.87 -1.13
CA ARG A 6 -11.07 -55.09 0.30
C ARG A 6 -12.42 -54.49 0.73
N PRO A 7 -13.22 -55.18 1.56
CA PRO A 7 -14.53 -54.70 2.01
C PRO A 7 -14.44 -53.51 2.98
N PRO A 8 -15.43 -52.58 2.97
CA PRO A 8 -15.38 -51.30 3.72
C PRO A 8 -15.16 -51.43 5.23
N GLU A 9 -15.61 -52.53 5.83
CA GLU A 9 -15.57 -52.77 7.27
C GLU A 9 -14.13 -52.99 7.80
N GLN A 10 -13.19 -53.40 6.94
CA GLN A 10 -11.77 -53.53 7.32
C GLN A 10 -11.06 -52.18 7.47
N PHE A 11 -11.55 -51.11 6.85
CA PHE A 11 -10.98 -49.77 7.00
C PHE A 11 -11.35 -49.12 8.34
N ALA A 12 -12.47 -49.54 8.96
CA ALA A 12 -12.94 -48.97 10.22
C ALA A 12 -12.04 -49.31 11.42
N GLN A 13 -11.37 -50.47 11.41
CA GLN A 13 -10.45 -50.87 12.49
C GLN A 13 -9.07 -50.18 12.40
N GLU A 14 -8.67 -49.69 11.22
CA GLU A 14 -7.40 -48.98 11.04
C GLU A 14 -7.52 -47.47 11.28
N MET A 15 -8.71 -46.88 11.11
CA MET A 15 -8.94 -45.45 11.31
C MET A 15 -8.90 -44.97 12.78
N ASN A 16 -8.98 -45.88 13.75
CA ASN A 16 -8.93 -45.55 15.19
C ASN A 16 -7.57 -45.81 15.86
N ARG A 17 -6.53 -46.14 15.09
CA ARG A 17 -5.18 -46.27 15.63
C ARG A 17 -4.46 -44.93 15.54
N VAL A 18 -4.26 -44.28 16.70
CA VAL A 18 -3.31 -43.16 16.81
C VAL A 18 -1.93 -43.69 16.42
N PRO A 19 -1.24 -43.14 15.42
CA PRO A 19 0.07 -43.64 15.01
C PRO A 19 1.07 -43.54 16.16
N GLN A 20 1.52 -44.67 16.70
CA GLN A 20 2.63 -44.74 17.66
C GLN A 20 3.99 -44.70 16.95
N GLY A 21 4.12 -43.81 15.96
CA GLY A 21 5.42 -43.42 15.44
C GLY A 21 5.98 -42.32 16.33
N ASN A 22 7.29 -42.35 16.62
CA ASN A 22 7.96 -41.16 17.14
C ASN A 22 7.54 -39.98 16.25
N LEU A 23 6.81 -39.02 16.82
CA LEU A 23 6.53 -37.76 16.15
C LEU A 23 7.89 -37.21 15.77
N ILE A 24 8.24 -37.34 14.49
CA ILE A 24 9.43 -36.73 13.92
C ILE A 24 9.23 -35.26 14.23
N ARG A 25 9.99 -34.75 15.20
CA ARG A 25 10.02 -33.32 15.47
C ARG A 25 10.33 -32.68 14.13
N PRO A 26 9.46 -31.82 13.59
CA PRO A 26 9.69 -31.23 12.30
C PRO A 26 11.06 -30.57 12.33
N SER A 27 11.88 -30.85 11.33
CA SER A 27 13.10 -30.11 11.08
C SER A 27 12.76 -28.63 11.18
N ARG A 28 13.45 -27.90 12.07
CA ARG A 28 13.26 -26.45 12.28
C ARG A 28 13.34 -25.61 11.00
N LYS A 29 13.73 -26.20 9.86
CA LYS A 29 13.91 -25.51 8.58
C LYS A 29 12.71 -25.58 7.63
N THR A 30 11.71 -26.44 7.84
CA THR A 30 10.60 -26.54 6.89
C THR A 30 9.37 -27.12 7.58
N ASN A 31 8.49 -26.24 8.08
CA ASN A 31 7.03 -26.41 8.14
C ASN A 31 6.42 -25.23 8.92
N GLY A 32 5.56 -24.43 8.28
CA GLY A 32 4.64 -23.51 8.97
C GLY A 32 5.16 -22.11 9.31
N VAL A 33 6.40 -21.79 8.95
CA VAL A 33 6.85 -20.39 8.81
C VAL A 33 6.72 -20.07 7.33
N GLY A 34 5.95 -19.04 6.95
CA GLY A 34 5.92 -18.57 5.56
C GLY A 34 7.35 -18.46 5.03
N VAL A 35 7.58 -18.82 3.76
CA VAL A 35 8.87 -18.79 3.05
C VAL A 35 9.84 -17.81 3.74
N GLN A 36 10.83 -18.32 4.46
CA GLN A 36 11.85 -17.44 5.04
C GLN A 36 12.59 -16.82 3.86
N ALA A 37 12.27 -15.56 3.57
CA ALA A 37 12.93 -14.71 2.59
C ALA A 37 14.38 -14.35 3.00
N ASP A 38 14.96 -15.10 3.94
CA ASP A 38 16.09 -14.68 4.75
C ASP A 38 17.44 -14.72 4.00
N ASP A 39 17.50 -15.30 2.80
CA ASP A 39 18.74 -15.42 2.02
C ASP A 39 18.76 -14.67 0.68
N THR A 40 17.61 -14.20 0.16
CA THR A 40 17.56 -13.58 -1.19
C THR A 40 17.60 -12.06 -1.09
N LYS A 41 18.63 -11.45 -1.71
CA LYS A 41 18.81 -10.00 -1.82
C LYS A 41 18.55 -9.58 -3.25
N ILE A 42 17.59 -8.67 -3.47
CA ILE A 42 17.19 -8.26 -4.82
C ILE A 42 17.44 -6.77 -5.02
N CYS A 43 18.20 -6.43 -6.05
CA CYS A 43 18.32 -5.09 -6.59
C CYS A 43 17.34 -4.92 -7.77
N VAL A 44 16.27 -4.17 -7.54
CA VAL A 44 15.34 -3.72 -8.58
C VAL A 44 15.96 -2.51 -9.28
N VAL A 45 16.42 -2.69 -10.51
CA VAL A 45 17.08 -1.66 -11.30
C VAL A 45 16.08 -0.98 -12.22
N MET A 46 15.73 0.27 -11.93
CA MET A 46 14.82 1.03 -12.79
C MET A 46 15.53 1.42 -14.10
N VAL A 47 14.84 1.27 -15.23
CA VAL A 47 15.35 1.59 -16.58
C VAL A 47 14.32 2.45 -17.32
N GLY A 48 14.79 3.46 -18.05
CA GLY A 48 13.95 4.26 -18.95
C GLY A 48 14.24 5.75 -18.93
N LEU A 49 13.68 6.47 -19.91
CA LEU A 49 13.86 7.91 -20.08
C LEU A 49 13.31 8.74 -18.89
N PRO A 50 13.77 9.99 -18.69
CA PRO A 50 13.16 10.91 -17.73
C PRO A 50 11.64 11.10 -17.97
N ALA A 51 10.89 11.46 -16.92
CA ALA A 51 9.42 11.58 -16.93
C ALA A 51 8.62 10.33 -17.37
N ARG A 52 9.19 9.14 -17.21
CA ARG A 52 8.51 7.84 -17.43
C ARG A 52 8.03 7.17 -16.13
N GLY A 53 7.74 7.95 -15.09
CA GLY A 53 7.16 7.43 -13.84
C GLY A 53 8.07 6.55 -12.96
N LYS A 54 9.36 6.41 -13.27
CA LYS A 54 10.27 5.51 -12.52
C LYS A 54 10.31 5.77 -11.02
N SER A 55 10.49 7.02 -10.59
CA SER A 55 10.52 7.38 -9.17
C SER A 55 9.19 7.13 -8.48
N LEU A 56 8.06 7.37 -9.17
CA LEU A 56 6.73 7.04 -8.66
C LEU A 56 6.56 5.53 -8.46
N ILE A 57 6.96 4.75 -9.46
CA ILE A 57 6.93 3.28 -9.40
C ILE A 57 7.82 2.78 -8.24
N ALA A 58 9.04 3.29 -8.12
CA ALA A 58 9.98 2.92 -7.06
C ALA A 58 9.40 3.15 -5.67
N GLN A 59 8.81 4.34 -5.42
CA GLN A 59 8.20 4.67 -4.15
C GLN A 59 6.96 3.81 -3.85
N LYS A 60 6.11 3.57 -4.86
CA LYS A 60 4.96 2.67 -4.72
C LYS A 60 5.37 1.24 -4.36
N VAL A 61 6.39 0.71 -5.03
CA VAL A 61 6.95 -0.63 -4.73
C VAL A 61 7.47 -0.70 -3.30
N VAL A 62 8.27 0.27 -2.86
CA VAL A 62 8.77 0.30 -1.46
C VAL A 62 7.62 0.36 -0.47
N ARG A 63 6.62 1.23 -0.69
CA ARG A 63 5.44 1.35 0.17
C ARG A 63 4.66 0.06 0.28
N TYR A 64 4.44 -0.63 -0.84
CA TYR A 64 3.77 -1.93 -0.87
C TYR A 64 4.57 -3.01 -0.13
N LEU A 65 5.88 -3.09 -0.36
CA LEU A 65 6.74 -4.05 0.33
C LEU A 65 6.78 -3.79 1.84
N HIS A 66 6.94 -2.54 2.27
CA HIS A 66 6.85 -2.16 3.68
C HIS A 66 5.49 -2.49 4.30
N TRP A 67 4.41 -2.27 3.56
CA TRP A 67 3.08 -2.63 4.02
C TRP A 67 2.97 -4.14 4.24
N LEU A 68 3.63 -4.98 3.43
CA LEU A 68 3.75 -6.42 3.66
C LEU A 68 4.81 -6.82 4.71
N SER A 69 5.41 -5.86 5.43
CA SER A 69 6.54 -6.07 6.35
C SER A 69 7.80 -6.63 5.68
N ILE A 70 7.99 -6.40 4.38
CA ILE A 70 9.21 -6.71 3.63
C ILE A 70 10.13 -5.49 3.65
N SER A 71 11.35 -5.64 4.18
CA SER A 71 12.31 -4.53 4.26
C SER A 71 12.80 -4.12 2.86
N ALA A 72 12.49 -2.88 2.47
CA ALA A 72 12.83 -2.34 1.16
C ALA A 72 13.34 -0.90 1.22
N LYS A 73 14.23 -0.50 0.31
CA LYS A 73 14.75 0.88 0.28
C LYS A 73 15.05 1.37 -1.13
N THR A 74 14.69 2.62 -1.41
CA THR A 74 15.06 3.30 -2.67
C THR A 74 16.44 3.96 -2.55
N PHE A 75 17.30 3.75 -3.54
CA PHE A 75 18.56 4.45 -3.76
C PHE A 75 18.44 5.31 -5.02
N ASN A 76 18.06 6.58 -4.83
CA ASN A 76 17.84 7.52 -5.94
C ASN A 76 19.17 8.19 -6.35
N VAL A 77 19.72 7.80 -7.50
CA VAL A 77 21.00 8.34 -8.00
C VAL A 77 20.95 9.86 -8.22
N GLY A 78 19.76 10.40 -8.51
CA GLY A 78 19.55 11.84 -8.61
C GLY A 78 19.83 12.60 -7.31
N GLN A 79 19.60 11.99 -6.14
CA GLN A 79 19.91 12.55 -4.82
C GLN A 79 21.42 12.57 -4.57
N TYR A 80 22.12 11.47 -4.87
CA TYR A 80 23.58 11.41 -4.79
C TYR A 80 24.26 12.46 -5.66
N ARG A 81 23.77 12.64 -6.90
CA ARG A 81 24.24 13.69 -7.80
C ARG A 81 23.98 15.09 -7.22
N ARG A 82 22.81 15.35 -6.60
CA ARG A 82 22.47 16.67 -6.04
C ARG A 82 23.43 17.13 -4.94
N THR A 83 24.01 16.21 -4.18
CA THR A 83 25.02 16.54 -3.18
C THR A 83 26.26 17.21 -3.80
N ALA A 84 26.64 16.82 -5.02
CA ALA A 84 27.77 17.41 -5.75
C ALA A 84 27.35 18.52 -6.73
N THR A 85 26.14 18.46 -7.29
CA THR A 85 25.62 19.42 -8.27
C THR A 85 24.11 19.63 -8.04
N PRO A 86 23.73 20.62 -7.22
CA PRO A 86 22.33 20.79 -6.78
C PRO A 86 21.34 21.07 -7.92
N ASN A 87 21.69 21.99 -8.83
CA ASN A 87 20.78 22.48 -9.88
C ASN A 87 21.46 22.41 -11.27
N PRO A 88 21.61 21.21 -11.86
CA PRO A 88 22.23 21.06 -13.17
C PRO A 88 21.25 21.48 -14.28
N SER A 89 21.75 22.19 -15.29
CA SER A 89 21.02 22.41 -16.55
C SER A 89 20.99 21.15 -17.41
N ALA A 90 20.17 21.14 -18.47
CA ALA A 90 20.10 20.06 -19.45
C ALA A 90 21.46 19.73 -20.10
N ASP A 91 22.37 20.68 -20.20
CA ASP A 91 23.71 20.52 -20.80
C ASP A 91 24.64 19.65 -19.95
N PHE A 92 24.40 19.60 -18.63
CA PHE A 92 25.04 18.62 -17.76
C PHE A 92 24.71 17.18 -18.17
N PHE A 93 23.55 16.98 -18.79
CA PHE A 93 23.09 15.66 -19.21
C PHE A 93 23.46 15.29 -20.64
N ASP A 94 24.06 16.21 -21.40
CA ASP A 94 24.56 15.91 -22.74
C ASP A 94 25.62 14.81 -22.67
N THR A 95 25.65 13.94 -23.67
CA THR A 95 26.58 12.80 -23.76
C THR A 95 27.95 13.23 -24.27
N SER A 96 28.04 14.41 -24.89
CA SER A 96 29.32 15.04 -25.22
C SER A 96 30.00 15.72 -24.02
N ASN A 97 29.28 15.88 -22.90
CA ASN A 97 29.80 16.47 -21.68
C ASN A 97 30.51 15.42 -20.82
N THR A 98 31.83 15.30 -21.01
CA THR A 98 32.68 14.33 -20.32
C THR A 98 32.71 14.52 -18.81
N GLU A 99 32.75 15.77 -18.32
CA GLU A 99 32.70 16.07 -16.89
C GLU A 99 31.34 15.71 -16.29
N GLY A 100 30.24 16.06 -16.96
CA GLY A 100 28.89 15.69 -16.54
C GLY A 100 28.66 14.17 -16.54
N GLU A 101 29.23 13.44 -17.50
CA GLU A 101 29.24 11.98 -17.49
C GLU A 101 30.02 11.40 -16.32
N LYS A 102 31.24 11.90 -16.05
CA LYS A 102 32.09 11.49 -14.93
C LYS A 102 31.39 11.69 -13.59
N MET A 103 30.76 12.84 -13.37
CA MET A 103 30.00 13.13 -12.16
C MET A 103 28.76 12.24 -12.00
N ARG A 104 28.03 11.97 -13.09
CA ARG A 104 26.89 11.04 -13.07
C ARG A 104 27.31 9.60 -12.80
N LYS A 105 28.50 9.19 -13.28
CA LYS A 105 29.08 7.88 -13.00
C LYS A 105 29.45 7.76 -11.52
N ALA A 106 30.15 8.74 -10.96
CA ALA A 106 30.49 8.77 -9.54
C ALA A 106 29.26 8.72 -8.62
N ALA A 107 28.17 9.43 -8.98
CA ALA A 107 26.92 9.38 -8.24
C ALA A 107 26.27 7.98 -8.26
N ALA A 108 26.31 7.30 -9.41
CA ALA A 108 25.80 5.93 -9.53
C ALA A 108 26.66 4.93 -8.73
N GLU A 109 27.99 5.07 -8.78
CA GLU A 109 28.93 4.26 -8.00
C GLU A 109 28.69 4.41 -6.49
N ALA A 110 28.52 5.65 -6.01
CA ALA A 110 28.20 5.93 -4.62
C ALA A 110 26.87 5.30 -4.19
N ALA A 111 25.82 5.42 -5.01
CA ALA A 111 24.51 4.84 -4.71
C ALA A 111 24.55 3.30 -4.64
N VAL A 112 25.25 2.66 -5.57
CA VAL A 112 25.41 1.20 -5.59
C VAL A 112 26.27 0.73 -4.41
N ALA A 113 27.34 1.45 -4.07
CA ALA A 113 28.17 1.13 -2.91
C ALA A 113 27.38 1.18 -1.59
N ASP A 114 26.59 2.24 -1.39
CA ASP A 114 25.70 2.36 -0.23
C ASP A 114 24.63 1.27 -0.18
N MET A 115 24.11 0.88 -1.34
CA MET A 115 23.16 -0.23 -1.47
C MET A 115 23.79 -1.56 -1.06
N CYS A 116 24.97 -1.90 -1.60
CA CYS A 116 25.68 -3.12 -1.21
C CYS A 116 26.01 -3.12 0.29
N LYS A 117 26.42 -1.97 0.85
CA LYS A 117 26.65 -1.81 2.29
C LYS A 117 25.37 -2.07 3.10
N TRP A 118 24.24 -1.49 2.68
CA TRP A 118 22.94 -1.69 3.35
C TRP A 118 22.54 -3.17 3.38
N PHE A 119 22.78 -3.90 2.28
CA PHE A 119 22.60 -5.35 2.22
C PHE A 119 23.58 -6.14 3.09
N ALA A 120 24.85 -5.72 3.15
CA ALA A 120 25.88 -6.38 3.97
C ALA A 120 25.62 -6.22 5.47
N GLU A 121 25.01 -5.10 5.88
CA GLU A 121 24.60 -4.83 7.26
C GLU A 121 23.31 -5.58 7.67
N GLY A 122 22.74 -6.42 6.78
CA GLY A 122 21.52 -7.18 7.04
C GLY A 122 20.27 -6.31 7.19
N ARG A 123 20.28 -5.08 6.65
CA ARG A 123 19.22 -4.09 6.88
C ARG A 123 17.99 -4.26 5.96
N GLY A 124 18.06 -5.11 4.95
CA GLY A 124 16.87 -5.45 4.17
C GLY A 124 17.07 -6.41 3.02
N LEU A 125 15.98 -6.65 2.30
CA LEU A 125 15.84 -7.72 1.30
C LEU A 125 15.74 -7.18 -0.12
N ILE A 126 15.15 -6.00 -0.31
CA ILE A 126 14.92 -5.42 -1.65
C ILE A 126 15.42 -3.97 -1.71
N ALA A 127 16.35 -3.68 -2.62
CA ALA A 127 16.76 -2.33 -2.94
C ALA A 127 16.19 -1.90 -4.28
N ILE A 128 15.72 -0.66 -4.40
CA ILE A 128 15.27 -0.09 -5.67
C ILE A 128 16.29 0.95 -6.11
N LEU A 129 17.08 0.65 -7.13
CA LEU A 129 18.04 1.58 -7.71
C LEU A 129 17.32 2.47 -8.75
N ASP A 130 16.92 3.66 -8.32
CA ASP A 130 16.17 4.62 -9.13
C ASP A 130 17.10 5.55 -9.91
N ALA A 131 17.28 5.23 -11.19
CA ALA A 131 18.01 6.03 -12.17
C ALA A 131 17.49 5.75 -13.59
N THR A 132 18.05 6.42 -14.61
CA THR A 132 17.67 6.15 -16.01
C THR A 132 18.20 4.83 -16.53
N ASN A 133 19.42 4.43 -16.13
CA ASN A 133 20.10 3.19 -16.54
C ASN A 133 19.91 2.85 -18.03
N SER A 134 20.00 3.88 -18.85
CA SER A 134 19.51 3.89 -20.24
C SER A 134 20.45 3.21 -21.24
N THR A 135 21.65 2.79 -20.83
CA THR A 135 22.63 2.14 -21.71
C THR A 135 22.88 0.70 -21.27
N LYS A 136 23.15 -0.19 -22.23
CA LYS A 136 23.53 -1.60 -21.99
C LYS A 136 24.79 -1.68 -21.12
N SER A 137 25.77 -0.80 -21.37
CA SER A 137 27.01 -0.72 -20.58
C SER A 137 26.77 -0.43 -19.10
N ARG A 138 25.82 0.49 -18.79
CA ARG A 138 25.46 0.82 -17.42
C ARG A 138 24.77 -0.37 -16.73
N ARG A 139 23.84 -1.03 -17.42
CA ARG A 139 23.12 -2.18 -16.88
C ARG A 139 24.05 -3.35 -16.59
N ARG A 140 24.97 -3.66 -17.51
CA ARG A 140 26.01 -4.68 -17.32
C ARG A 140 26.87 -4.39 -16.10
N TRP A 141 27.36 -3.16 -15.94
CA TRP A 141 28.14 -2.76 -14.77
C TRP A 141 27.37 -2.94 -13.45
N ILE A 142 26.07 -2.59 -13.42
CA ILE A 142 25.23 -2.80 -12.23
C ILE A 142 25.10 -4.29 -11.92
N GLN A 143 24.83 -5.11 -12.94
CA GLN A 143 24.71 -6.56 -12.78
C GLN A 143 26.00 -7.18 -12.24
N GLU A 144 27.15 -6.93 -12.88
CA GLU A 144 28.45 -7.44 -12.44
C GLU A 144 28.76 -7.03 -10.99
N ARG A 145 28.41 -5.80 -10.60
CA ARG A 145 28.62 -5.31 -9.23
C ARG A 145 27.70 -5.98 -8.21
N CYS A 146 26.47 -6.30 -8.58
CA CYS A 146 25.50 -7.00 -7.72
C CYS A 146 25.85 -8.49 -7.60
N ASP A 147 26.18 -9.14 -8.71
CA ASP A 147 26.60 -10.55 -8.77
C ASP A 147 27.82 -10.80 -7.87
N ALA A 148 28.80 -9.88 -7.88
CA ALA A 148 29.98 -9.95 -7.02
C ALA A 148 29.67 -9.91 -5.51
N GLU A 149 28.49 -9.44 -5.11
CA GLU A 149 28.02 -9.35 -3.72
C GLU A 149 26.92 -10.39 -3.42
N GLY A 150 26.61 -11.28 -4.36
CA GLY A 150 25.52 -12.25 -4.24
C GLY A 150 24.13 -11.59 -4.18
N ILE A 151 23.95 -10.46 -4.88
CA ILE A 151 22.68 -9.73 -4.98
C ILE A 151 22.08 -10.01 -6.36
N GLU A 152 20.86 -10.53 -6.40
CA GLU A 152 20.13 -10.77 -7.63
C GLU A 152 19.61 -9.46 -8.24
N THR A 153 19.61 -9.34 -9.56
CA THR A 153 19.11 -8.14 -10.25
C THR A 153 17.79 -8.39 -10.97
N LEU A 154 16.80 -7.53 -10.72
CA LEU A 154 15.54 -7.45 -11.49
C LEU A 154 15.48 -6.10 -12.21
N PHE A 155 15.58 -6.08 -13.54
CA PHE A 155 15.46 -4.84 -14.31
C PHE A 155 13.98 -4.50 -14.54
N VAL A 156 13.59 -3.26 -14.26
CA VAL A 156 12.23 -2.75 -14.49
C VAL A 156 12.31 -1.61 -15.48
N GLU A 157 12.02 -1.89 -16.76
CA GLU A 157 12.00 -0.89 -17.81
C GLU A 157 10.61 -0.26 -17.94
N SER A 158 10.51 1.04 -17.63
CA SER A 158 9.30 1.83 -17.88
C SER A 158 9.45 2.58 -19.21
N LYS A 159 8.68 2.14 -20.21
CA LYS A 159 8.59 2.77 -21.52
C LYS A 159 7.19 3.35 -21.71
N CYS A 160 7.11 4.65 -21.99
CA CYS A 160 5.84 5.33 -22.27
C CYS A 160 6.05 6.21 -23.50
N ASP A 161 5.20 6.03 -24.50
CA ASP A 161 5.20 6.83 -25.73
C ASP A 161 3.95 7.73 -25.80
N ASP A 162 3.06 7.65 -24.80
CA ASP A 162 1.87 8.50 -24.64
C ASP A 162 2.25 9.93 -24.26
N GLU A 163 2.03 10.87 -25.18
CA GLU A 163 2.39 12.29 -25.02
C GLU A 163 1.66 12.97 -23.85
N ASP A 164 0.38 12.66 -23.63
CA ASP A 164 -0.42 13.28 -22.56
C ASP A 164 0.11 12.90 -21.18
N LEU A 165 0.45 11.62 -20.99
CA LEU A 165 1.07 11.14 -19.76
C LEU A 165 2.47 11.72 -19.54
N ILE A 166 3.26 11.84 -20.60
CA ILE A 166 4.59 12.45 -20.53
C ILE A 166 4.47 13.91 -20.12
N MET A 167 3.56 14.66 -20.75
CA MET A 167 3.31 16.06 -20.43
C MET A 167 2.79 16.22 -19.01
N SER A 168 1.86 15.38 -18.56
CA SER A 168 1.37 15.38 -17.18
C SER A 168 2.51 15.15 -16.17
N ASN A 169 3.37 14.17 -16.41
CA ASN A 169 4.54 13.90 -15.57
C ASN A 169 5.54 15.07 -15.57
N ILE A 170 5.77 15.71 -16.73
CA ILE A 170 6.61 16.90 -16.82
C ILE A 170 6.00 18.03 -15.98
N MET A 171 4.70 18.26 -16.09
CA MET A 171 4.00 19.30 -15.31
C MET A 171 4.08 19.05 -13.80
N GLU A 172 4.00 17.80 -13.34
CA GLU A 172 4.19 17.47 -11.93
C GLU A 172 5.64 17.68 -11.47
N VAL A 173 6.62 17.34 -12.32
CA VAL A 173 8.05 17.59 -12.06
C VAL A 173 8.34 19.10 -11.92
N LYS A 174 7.65 19.97 -12.67
CA LYS A 174 7.82 21.44 -12.55
C LYS A 174 7.52 21.96 -11.14
N THR A 175 6.55 21.38 -10.46
CA THR A 175 6.07 21.88 -9.17
C THR A 175 6.68 21.14 -7.97
N THR A 176 7.24 19.94 -8.19
CA THR A 176 7.70 19.06 -7.10
C THR A 176 9.18 18.71 -7.16
N SER A 177 9.88 18.93 -8.28
CA SER A 177 11.27 18.51 -8.43
C SER A 177 12.25 19.46 -7.71
N PRO A 178 13.16 18.92 -6.88
CA PRO A 178 14.24 19.70 -6.29
C PRO A 178 15.18 20.36 -7.32
N ASP A 179 15.30 19.78 -8.53
CA ASP A 179 16.21 20.27 -9.58
C ASP A 179 15.80 21.65 -10.15
N TYR A 180 14.55 22.08 -9.96
CA TYR A 180 13.97 23.29 -10.58
C TYR A 180 13.42 24.30 -9.56
N VAL A 181 13.77 24.16 -8.27
CA VAL A 181 13.29 25.07 -7.21
C VAL A 181 13.71 26.50 -7.53
N GLY A 182 12.73 27.40 -7.57
CA GLY A 182 12.93 28.83 -7.83
C GLY A 182 13.09 29.22 -9.31
N GLN A 183 12.96 28.28 -10.25
CA GLN A 183 12.95 28.58 -11.68
C GLN A 183 11.54 28.86 -12.20
N ASP A 184 11.46 29.58 -13.32
CA ASP A 184 10.20 29.79 -14.03
C ASP A 184 9.64 28.44 -14.55
N PRO A 185 8.33 28.15 -14.37
CA PRO A 185 7.73 26.88 -14.78
C PRO A 185 7.82 26.57 -16.28
N GLU A 186 7.83 27.58 -17.15
CA GLU A 186 7.99 27.37 -18.59
C GLU A 186 9.44 27.10 -18.96
N GLU A 187 10.40 27.80 -18.36
CA GLU A 187 11.83 27.55 -18.55
C GLU A 187 12.25 26.18 -18.04
N ALA A 188 11.79 25.79 -16.84
CA ALA A 188 12.00 24.46 -16.28
C ALA A 188 11.47 23.35 -17.21
N ALA A 189 10.33 23.59 -17.88
CA ALA A 189 9.78 22.67 -18.87
C ALA A 189 10.70 22.49 -20.07
N LYS A 190 11.19 23.60 -20.62
CA LYS A 190 12.06 23.62 -21.81
C LYS A 190 13.38 22.94 -21.50
N ASP A 191 13.98 23.22 -20.35
CA ASP A 191 15.19 22.55 -19.87
C ASP A 191 14.95 21.04 -19.71
N PHE A 192 13.85 20.65 -19.07
CA PHE A 192 13.54 19.23 -18.86
C PHE A 192 13.31 18.47 -20.17
N LEU A 193 12.63 19.09 -21.15
CA LEU A 193 12.48 18.52 -22.49
C LEU A 193 13.83 18.37 -23.21
N LYS A 194 14.72 19.36 -23.10
CA LYS A 194 16.09 19.26 -23.62
C LYS A 194 16.87 18.12 -22.95
N ARG A 195 16.69 17.93 -21.64
CA ARG A 195 17.26 16.80 -20.89
C ARG A 195 16.73 15.46 -21.41
N ILE A 196 15.43 15.32 -21.68
CA ILE A 196 14.87 14.09 -22.28
C ILE A 196 15.54 13.79 -23.63
N ARG A 197 15.61 14.79 -24.52
CA ARG A 197 16.24 14.65 -25.85
C ARG A 197 17.71 14.22 -25.76
N ASN A 198 18.44 14.67 -24.74
CA ASN A 198 19.82 14.23 -24.53
C ASN A 198 19.91 12.75 -24.15
N TYR A 199 18.96 12.22 -23.37
CA TYR A 199 18.90 10.78 -23.07
C TYR A 199 18.43 9.94 -24.26
N GLU A 200 17.51 10.45 -25.10
CA GLU A 200 17.01 9.75 -26.29
C GLU A 200 18.14 9.39 -27.27
N LYS A 201 19.14 10.26 -27.42
CA LYS A 201 20.31 10.03 -28.29
C LYS A 201 21.09 8.75 -27.98
N VAL A 202 21.06 8.29 -26.72
CA VAL A 202 21.86 7.15 -26.23
C VAL A 202 21.03 6.06 -25.59
N TYR A 203 19.70 6.18 -25.59
CA TYR A 203 18.83 5.22 -24.94
C TYR A 203 18.80 3.90 -25.73
N GLN A 204 19.22 2.85 -25.04
CA GLN A 204 19.19 1.47 -25.51
C GLN A 204 18.18 0.72 -24.66
N THR A 205 17.05 0.40 -25.28
CA THR A 205 15.99 -0.39 -24.64
C THR A 205 16.48 -1.80 -24.30
N ILE A 206 15.83 -2.49 -23.37
CA ILE A 206 16.09 -3.91 -23.14
C ILE A 206 15.49 -4.69 -24.32
N ASP A 207 16.31 -5.53 -24.95
CA ASP A 207 16.02 -6.30 -26.16
C ASP A 207 16.67 -7.70 -26.10
N GLU A 208 16.68 -8.42 -27.22
CA GLU A 208 17.14 -9.80 -27.33
C GLU A 208 18.62 -10.00 -26.93
N ASP A 209 19.47 -8.99 -27.09
CA ASP A 209 20.89 -9.06 -26.68
C ASP A 209 21.03 -9.21 -25.15
N GLU A 210 20.00 -8.81 -24.41
CA GLU A 210 19.90 -8.88 -22.96
C GLU A 210 18.92 -9.97 -22.48
N ALA A 211 18.60 -10.96 -23.33
CA ALA A 211 17.72 -12.09 -22.97
C ALA A 211 18.24 -12.97 -21.81
N HIS A 212 19.48 -12.77 -21.39
CA HIS A 212 20.05 -13.40 -20.20
C HIS A 212 19.61 -12.73 -18.89
N LEU A 213 19.16 -11.47 -18.93
CA LEU A 213 18.75 -10.69 -17.76
C LEU A 213 17.36 -11.09 -17.24
N THR A 214 17.16 -11.00 -15.94
CA THR A 214 15.82 -11.01 -15.33
C THR A 214 15.20 -9.63 -15.45
N TYR A 215 14.09 -9.48 -16.18
CA TYR A 215 13.48 -8.17 -16.38
C TYR A 215 11.95 -8.20 -16.55
N VAL A 216 11.35 -7.05 -16.28
CA VAL A 216 10.00 -6.69 -16.68
C VAL A 216 10.02 -5.37 -17.44
N LYS A 217 9.32 -5.32 -18.57
CA LYS A 217 9.12 -4.13 -19.39
C LYS A 217 7.66 -3.71 -19.32
N LEU A 218 7.42 -2.53 -18.77
CA LEU A 218 6.11 -1.90 -18.67
C LEU A 218 5.97 -0.90 -19.82
N ILE A 219 5.16 -1.23 -20.82
CA ILE A 219 4.93 -0.39 -21.99
C ILE A 219 3.58 0.32 -21.84
N ASN A 220 3.60 1.65 -22.00
CA ASN A 220 2.44 2.54 -21.87
C ASN A 220 1.64 2.26 -20.60
N VAL A 221 2.33 2.35 -19.44
CA VAL A 221 1.73 2.16 -18.11
C VAL A 221 1.05 0.79 -17.96
N GLY A 222 1.74 -0.27 -18.38
CA GLY A 222 1.25 -1.64 -18.22
C GLY A 222 0.23 -2.09 -19.28
N SER A 223 -0.06 -1.27 -20.30
CA SER A 223 -0.89 -1.68 -21.45
C SER A 223 -0.31 -2.91 -22.16
N HIS A 224 1.02 -3.03 -22.18
CA HIS A 224 1.71 -4.24 -22.58
C HIS A 224 2.86 -4.51 -21.60
N VAL A 225 2.97 -5.76 -21.16
CA VAL A 225 3.99 -6.19 -20.19
C VAL A 225 4.79 -7.35 -20.78
N ILE A 226 6.11 -7.21 -20.80
CA ILE A 226 7.03 -8.29 -21.21
C ILE A 226 7.81 -8.72 -19.97
N ILE A 227 7.80 -10.02 -19.66
CA ILE A 227 8.46 -10.60 -18.49
C ILE A 227 9.48 -11.62 -18.99
N ASN A 228 10.71 -11.56 -18.47
CA ASN A 228 11.77 -12.50 -18.80
C ASN A 228 12.43 -13.05 -17.52
N LYS A 229 12.57 -14.38 -17.46
CA LYS A 229 13.39 -15.13 -16.49
C LYS A 229 13.18 -14.78 -15.01
N LEU A 230 11.94 -14.72 -14.52
CA LEU A 230 11.71 -14.62 -13.07
C LEU A 230 12.24 -15.86 -12.36
N GLN A 231 13.08 -15.66 -11.36
CA GLN A 231 13.85 -16.71 -10.69
C GLN A 231 13.28 -17.07 -9.32
N ASP A 232 12.63 -16.12 -8.65
CA ASP A 232 12.16 -16.29 -7.28
C ASP A 232 10.77 -15.68 -7.00
N TYR A 233 10.28 -15.96 -5.79
CA TYR A 233 8.99 -15.50 -5.31
C TYR A 233 8.91 -13.97 -5.11
N LEU A 234 9.93 -13.33 -4.55
CA LEU A 234 9.93 -11.89 -4.30
C LEU A 234 9.96 -11.09 -5.61
N GLN A 235 10.72 -11.54 -6.61
CA GLN A 235 10.70 -11.01 -7.98
C GLN A 235 9.30 -11.14 -8.58
N SER A 236 8.67 -12.32 -8.46
CA SER A 236 7.31 -12.53 -8.97
C SER A 236 6.28 -11.60 -8.28
N ARG A 237 6.47 -11.31 -6.99
CA ARG A 237 5.62 -10.41 -6.21
C ARG A 237 5.81 -8.95 -6.62
N VAL A 238 7.04 -8.50 -6.82
CA VAL A 238 7.32 -7.15 -7.34
C VAL A 238 6.68 -7.00 -8.72
N VAL A 239 6.86 -7.97 -9.62
CA VAL A 239 6.26 -7.94 -10.96
C VAL A 239 4.74 -7.96 -10.92
N TYR A 240 4.14 -8.79 -10.06
CA TYR A 240 2.70 -8.83 -9.85
C TYR A 240 2.14 -7.47 -9.42
N TYR A 241 2.80 -6.81 -8.48
CA TYR A 241 2.41 -5.46 -8.07
C TYR A 241 2.52 -4.46 -9.23
N LEU A 242 3.66 -4.47 -9.94
CA LEU A 242 3.92 -3.58 -11.08
C LEU A 242 2.88 -3.71 -12.19
N MET A 243 2.40 -4.93 -12.46
CA MET A 243 1.35 -5.19 -13.47
C MET A 243 -0.01 -4.59 -13.10
N ASN A 244 -0.28 -4.38 -11.81
CA ASN A 244 -1.53 -3.80 -11.33
C ASN A 244 -1.44 -2.29 -11.08
N LEU A 245 -0.26 -1.69 -11.25
CA LEU A 245 -0.08 -0.26 -11.03
C LEU A 245 -0.68 0.56 -12.15
N HIS A 246 -1.52 1.52 -11.79
CA HIS A 246 -1.81 2.66 -12.65
C HIS A 246 -1.20 3.96 -12.10
N ILE A 247 -0.82 4.86 -13.03
CA ILE A 247 -0.24 6.18 -12.71
C ILE A 247 -1.23 7.33 -12.95
N LYS A 248 -2.43 7.06 -13.47
CA LYS A 248 -3.48 8.08 -13.61
C LYS A 248 -3.86 8.68 -12.25
N PRO A 249 -4.01 10.01 -12.13
CA PRO A 249 -4.51 10.63 -10.91
C PRO A 249 -5.91 10.11 -10.54
N ARG A 250 -6.11 9.74 -9.28
CA ARG A 250 -7.40 9.27 -8.76
C ARG A 250 -7.59 9.65 -7.30
N SER A 251 -8.80 9.46 -6.79
CA SER A 251 -9.07 9.48 -5.36
C SER A 251 -9.72 8.17 -4.92
N ILE A 252 -9.50 7.83 -3.65
CA ILE A 252 -10.14 6.71 -2.97
C ILE A 252 -10.86 7.30 -1.77
N TRP A 253 -12.11 6.90 -1.55
CA TRP A 253 -12.90 7.34 -0.43
C TRP A 253 -13.06 6.19 0.56
N LEU A 254 -12.89 6.49 1.83
CA LEU A 254 -12.96 5.53 2.92
C LEU A 254 -14.02 6.02 3.91
N SER A 255 -14.91 5.12 4.31
CA SER A 255 -15.85 5.37 5.39
C SER A 255 -16.06 4.11 6.20
N ARG A 256 -16.27 4.27 7.51
CA ARG A 256 -16.77 3.18 8.32
C ARG A 256 -18.26 2.99 8.02
N HIS A 257 -18.79 1.83 8.38
CA HIS A 257 -20.23 1.74 8.61
C HIS A 257 -20.71 2.83 9.58
N GLY A 258 -21.99 3.20 9.49
CA GLY A 258 -22.65 4.02 10.52
C GLY A 258 -22.56 3.33 11.88
N GLU A 259 -22.67 4.10 12.96
CA GLU A 259 -22.66 3.57 14.32
C GLU A 259 -23.61 2.37 14.46
N SER A 260 -23.11 1.24 14.98
CA SER A 260 -23.91 0.03 15.18
C SER A 260 -24.41 -0.09 16.63
N MET A 261 -25.36 -0.99 16.86
CA MET A 261 -25.81 -1.33 18.22
C MET A 261 -24.65 -1.83 19.10
N TYR A 262 -23.74 -2.64 18.54
CA TYR A 262 -22.54 -3.08 19.27
C TYR A 262 -21.58 -1.93 19.59
N ASN A 263 -21.51 -0.89 18.76
CA ASN A 263 -20.72 0.30 19.12
C ASN A 263 -21.30 0.98 20.36
N LEU A 264 -22.62 1.13 20.46
CA LEU A 264 -23.29 1.69 21.64
C LEU A 264 -23.03 0.87 22.90
N GLU A 265 -23.05 -0.46 22.77
CA GLU A 265 -22.81 -1.39 23.88
C GLU A 265 -21.32 -1.56 24.22
N GLY A 266 -20.41 -1.05 23.37
CA GLY A 266 -18.97 -1.20 23.53
C GLY A 266 -18.42 -2.58 23.23
N LYS A 267 -19.18 -3.38 22.48
CA LYS A 267 -18.80 -4.73 22.05
C LYS A 267 -17.96 -4.68 20.77
N ILE A 268 -17.03 -5.61 20.64
CA ILE A 268 -16.22 -5.80 19.43
C ILE A 268 -16.81 -6.90 18.55
N GLY A 269 -16.49 -6.87 17.25
CA GLY A 269 -16.87 -7.91 16.31
C GLY A 269 -18.38 -8.00 16.02
N GLY A 270 -18.88 -9.21 15.85
CA GLY A 270 -20.29 -9.54 15.57
C GLY A 270 -20.84 -8.98 14.26
N ASP A 271 -22.17 -9.11 14.09
CA ASP A 271 -22.91 -8.69 12.89
C ASP A 271 -24.19 -7.90 13.26
N ALA A 272 -24.02 -6.91 14.14
CA ALA A 272 -25.11 -6.07 14.63
C ALA A 272 -25.61 -5.06 13.58
N ASP A 273 -26.89 -4.71 13.70
CA ASP A 273 -27.54 -3.66 12.90
C ASP A 273 -27.03 -2.25 13.26
N LEU A 274 -27.32 -1.29 12.38
CA LEU A 274 -27.11 0.13 12.65
C LEU A 274 -27.93 0.63 13.84
N SER A 275 -27.36 1.55 14.62
CA SER A 275 -28.09 2.36 15.60
C SER A 275 -28.96 3.40 14.88
N PRO A 276 -29.89 4.08 15.59
CA PRO A 276 -30.62 5.21 15.02
C PRO A 276 -29.71 6.31 14.45
N ARG A 277 -28.54 6.57 15.06
CA ARG A 277 -27.57 7.55 14.55
C ARG A 277 -26.77 7.00 13.36
N GLY A 278 -26.45 5.70 13.37
CA GLY A 278 -25.87 5.03 12.19
C GLY A 278 -26.80 5.07 10.98
N GLU A 279 -28.10 4.92 11.22
CA GLU A 279 -29.15 5.05 10.22
C GLU A 279 -29.26 6.48 9.66
N ALA A 280 -29.16 7.49 10.54
CA ALA A 280 -29.07 8.89 10.11
C ALA A 280 -27.82 9.13 9.25
N TYR A 281 -26.67 8.55 9.62
CA TYR A 281 -25.45 8.64 8.82
C TYR A 281 -25.60 7.99 7.44
N ALA A 282 -26.21 6.81 7.36
CA ALA A 282 -26.48 6.13 6.10
C ALA A 282 -27.30 7.01 5.13
N ARG A 283 -28.25 7.80 5.65
CA ARG A 283 -29.05 8.74 4.85
C ARG A 283 -28.29 10.02 4.47
N ALA A 284 -27.35 10.47 5.30
CA ALA A 284 -26.52 11.63 5.02
C ALA A 284 -25.37 11.32 4.05
N LEU A 285 -24.86 10.08 4.04
CA LEU A 285 -23.69 9.67 3.27
C LEU A 285 -23.77 10.01 1.77
N PRO A 286 -24.90 9.83 1.04
CA PRO A 286 -25.00 10.23 -0.36
C PRO A 286 -24.69 11.71 -0.62
N ALA A 287 -25.08 12.61 0.30
CA ALA A 287 -24.80 14.04 0.18
C ALA A 287 -23.30 14.33 0.38
N LEU A 288 -22.67 13.70 1.37
CA LEU A 288 -21.22 13.80 1.59
C LEU A 288 -20.43 13.28 0.39
N VAL A 289 -20.85 12.13 -0.17
CA VAL A 289 -20.20 11.54 -1.35
C VAL A 289 -20.38 12.46 -2.56
N ARG A 290 -21.56 13.03 -2.79
CA ARG A 290 -21.78 14.02 -3.86
C ARG A 290 -20.86 15.23 -3.70
N GLN A 291 -20.72 15.76 -2.50
CA GLN A 291 -19.83 16.88 -2.21
C GLN A 291 -18.35 16.55 -2.45
N ALA A 292 -17.91 15.34 -2.06
CA ALA A 292 -16.51 14.94 -2.16
C ALA A 292 -16.08 14.49 -3.56
N VAL A 293 -17.00 13.88 -4.31
CA VAL A 293 -16.73 13.26 -5.62
C VAL A 293 -17.14 14.17 -6.78
N GLY A 294 -18.21 14.95 -6.63
CA GLY A 294 -18.84 15.73 -7.70
C GLY A 294 -19.91 14.94 -8.49
N ASP A 295 -20.72 15.65 -9.30
CA ASP A 295 -21.96 15.12 -9.88
C ASP A 295 -21.77 14.12 -11.05
N ASN A 296 -20.60 14.12 -11.72
CA ASN A 296 -20.38 13.36 -12.96
C ASN A 296 -19.30 12.28 -12.85
N CYS A 297 -18.96 11.83 -11.65
CA CYS A 297 -17.94 10.82 -11.45
C CYS A 297 -18.52 9.40 -11.43
N LYS A 298 -17.95 8.50 -12.22
CA LYS A 298 -18.18 7.06 -12.04
C LYS A 298 -17.50 6.62 -10.74
N LEU A 299 -18.25 5.99 -9.85
CA LEU A 299 -17.78 5.51 -8.56
C LEU A 299 -18.32 4.10 -8.33
N THR A 300 -17.48 3.19 -7.88
CA THR A 300 -17.92 1.87 -7.39
C THR A 300 -17.84 1.86 -5.88
N VAL A 301 -18.83 1.27 -5.22
CA VAL A 301 -18.88 1.15 -3.76
C VAL A 301 -18.54 -0.28 -3.36
N TRP A 302 -17.55 -0.44 -2.49
CA TRP A 302 -17.20 -1.72 -1.91
C TRP A 302 -17.63 -1.78 -0.45
N THR A 303 -18.29 -2.87 -0.07
CA THR A 303 -18.66 -3.14 1.31
C THR A 303 -18.02 -4.43 1.79
N SER A 304 -17.98 -4.61 3.11
CA SER A 304 -17.86 -5.96 3.68
C SER A 304 -19.13 -6.77 3.47
N THR A 305 -19.13 -8.02 3.92
CA THR A 305 -20.33 -8.88 3.93
C THR A 305 -21.20 -8.70 5.19
N LEU A 306 -20.76 -7.86 6.14
CA LEU A 306 -21.48 -7.62 7.39
C LEU A 306 -22.62 -6.59 7.22
N LYS A 307 -23.74 -6.81 7.90
CA LYS A 307 -24.99 -6.06 7.76
C LYS A 307 -24.80 -4.56 7.85
N ARG A 308 -24.05 -4.09 8.86
CA ARG A 308 -23.82 -2.66 9.10
C ARG A 308 -23.19 -1.93 7.92
N THR A 309 -22.29 -2.56 7.15
CA THR A 309 -21.70 -1.89 5.96
C THR A 309 -22.69 -1.85 4.81
N ILE A 310 -23.43 -2.94 4.60
CA ILE A 310 -24.47 -3.05 3.56
C ILE A 310 -25.59 -2.04 3.83
N GLN A 311 -26.07 -1.98 5.08
CA GLN A 311 -27.06 -1.02 5.54
C GLN A 311 -26.60 0.43 5.37
N THR A 312 -25.32 0.72 5.62
CA THR A 312 -24.77 2.07 5.44
C THR A 312 -24.74 2.48 3.98
N ALA A 313 -24.32 1.57 3.08
CA ALA A 313 -24.16 1.86 1.67
C ALA A 313 -25.47 1.90 0.86
N ARG A 314 -26.58 1.37 1.40
CA ARG A 314 -27.82 1.13 0.63
C ARG A 314 -28.43 2.34 -0.06
N PHE A 315 -28.25 3.55 0.49
CA PHE A 315 -28.78 4.78 -0.09
C PHE A 315 -27.87 5.40 -1.16
N LEU A 316 -26.67 4.86 -1.37
CA LEU A 316 -25.76 5.33 -2.41
C LEU A 316 -26.26 4.91 -3.80
N PRO A 317 -26.30 5.81 -4.80
CA PRO A 317 -26.83 5.51 -6.13
C PRO A 317 -25.82 4.77 -7.04
N PHE A 318 -24.79 4.15 -6.46
CA PHE A 318 -23.69 3.50 -7.17
C PHE A 318 -23.82 1.98 -7.12
N GLU A 319 -23.13 1.30 -8.04
CA GLU A 319 -22.93 -0.15 -8.00
C GLU A 319 -22.21 -0.54 -6.71
N LYS A 320 -22.68 -1.61 -6.07
CA LYS A 320 -22.18 -2.09 -4.78
C LYS A 320 -21.64 -3.50 -4.97
N LEU A 321 -20.39 -3.71 -4.57
CA LEU A 321 -19.73 -5.01 -4.58
C LEU A 321 -19.37 -5.40 -3.16
N GLU A 322 -19.75 -6.61 -2.77
CA GLU A 322 -19.47 -7.15 -1.44
C GLU A 322 -18.17 -7.97 -1.47
N TRP A 323 -17.27 -7.67 -0.55
CA TRP A 323 -15.99 -8.35 -0.45
C TRP A 323 -15.81 -8.92 0.95
N LYS A 324 -15.73 -10.25 1.06
CA LYS A 324 -15.44 -10.93 2.33
C LYS A 324 -14.09 -10.49 2.92
N ALA A 325 -13.12 -10.19 2.05
CA ALA A 325 -11.83 -9.64 2.46
C ALA A 325 -11.93 -8.26 3.15
N LEU A 326 -13.08 -7.59 3.11
CA LEU A 326 -13.35 -6.35 3.85
C LEU A 326 -14.12 -6.56 5.16
N ASP A 327 -14.42 -7.80 5.58
CA ASP A 327 -14.99 -8.08 6.90
C ASP A 327 -14.04 -7.61 8.01
N GLU A 328 -14.58 -7.17 9.15
CA GLU A 328 -13.80 -6.69 10.30
C GLU A 328 -12.80 -7.76 10.77
N LEU A 329 -11.73 -7.33 11.43
CA LEU A 329 -10.78 -8.22 12.08
C LEU A 329 -11.53 -9.19 13.01
N ASP A 330 -11.30 -10.49 12.79
CA ASP A 330 -11.92 -11.55 13.58
C ASP A 330 -11.33 -11.59 14.99
N SER A 331 -12.17 -11.31 16.00
CA SER A 331 -11.77 -11.36 17.41
C SER A 331 -11.86 -12.75 18.05
N GLY A 332 -12.22 -13.78 17.28
CA GLY A 332 -12.27 -15.17 17.73
C GLY A 332 -13.14 -15.34 18.98
N VAL A 333 -12.57 -15.91 20.04
CA VAL A 333 -13.28 -16.12 21.32
C VAL A 333 -13.73 -14.82 22.01
N CYS A 334 -13.21 -13.66 21.59
CA CYS A 334 -13.58 -12.34 22.12
C CYS A 334 -14.71 -11.66 21.34
N ASP A 335 -15.28 -12.31 20.31
CA ASP A 335 -16.38 -11.75 19.52
C ASP A 335 -17.63 -11.47 20.38
N GLY A 336 -18.21 -10.28 20.24
CA GLY A 336 -19.37 -9.84 21.01
C GLY A 336 -19.08 -9.44 22.46
N LEU A 337 -17.82 -9.49 22.92
CA LEU A 337 -17.43 -9.01 24.24
C LEU A 337 -17.09 -7.52 24.23
N THR A 338 -17.27 -6.87 25.38
CA THR A 338 -16.70 -5.55 25.65
C THR A 338 -15.23 -5.66 26.05
N TYR A 339 -14.45 -4.59 25.88
CA TYR A 339 -13.05 -4.61 26.34
C TYR A 339 -12.92 -4.84 27.86
N GLY A 340 -13.87 -4.38 28.68
CA GLY A 340 -13.86 -4.65 30.12
C GLY A 340 -14.08 -6.13 30.45
N GLN A 341 -14.97 -6.80 29.71
CA GLN A 341 -15.14 -8.25 29.84
C GLN A 341 -13.91 -9.03 29.36
N ILE A 342 -13.22 -8.55 28.31
CA ILE A 342 -11.97 -9.17 27.85
C ILE A 342 -10.87 -9.01 28.89
N GLU A 343 -10.74 -7.83 29.51
CA GLU A 343 -9.77 -7.59 30.58
C GLU A 343 -10.02 -8.49 31.81
N GLU A 344 -11.29 -8.75 32.14
CA GLU A 344 -11.67 -9.63 33.27
C GLU A 344 -11.50 -11.12 32.93
N GLN A 345 -11.93 -11.56 31.74
CA GLN A 345 -11.96 -12.98 31.35
C GLN A 345 -10.62 -13.47 30.79
N TYR A 346 -9.88 -12.59 30.10
CA TYR A 346 -8.63 -12.90 29.39
C TYR A 346 -7.56 -11.80 29.67
N PRO A 347 -7.11 -11.63 30.93
CA PRO A 347 -6.21 -10.54 31.32
C PRO A 347 -4.84 -10.61 30.62
N GLU A 348 -4.31 -11.82 30.40
CA GLU A 348 -3.02 -12.02 29.70
C GLU A 348 -3.12 -11.60 28.23
N ASP A 349 -4.18 -12.01 27.53
CA ASP A 349 -4.47 -11.63 26.16
C ASP A 349 -4.68 -10.11 26.02
N PHE A 350 -5.39 -9.49 26.96
CA PHE A 350 -5.60 -8.04 26.98
C PHE A 350 -4.26 -7.28 27.07
N ALA A 351 -3.35 -7.74 27.95
CA ALA A 351 -2.02 -7.16 28.10
C ALA A 351 -1.13 -7.40 26.87
N ALA A 352 -1.08 -8.65 26.37
CA ALA A 352 -0.30 -9.02 25.19
C ALA A 352 -0.71 -8.23 23.95
N ARG A 353 -2.01 -7.98 23.80
CA ARG A 353 -2.54 -7.15 22.71
C ARG A 353 -2.12 -5.68 22.83
N ASP A 354 -1.99 -5.13 24.02
CA ASP A 354 -1.57 -3.74 24.20
C ASP A 354 -0.06 -3.58 23.97
N GLU A 355 0.73 -4.60 24.33
CA GLU A 355 2.18 -4.67 24.13
C GLU A 355 2.55 -4.67 22.63
N ASP A 356 2.02 -5.63 21.87
CA ASP A 356 2.26 -5.80 20.42
C ASP A 356 0.96 -6.02 19.64
N LYS A 357 0.17 -4.95 19.52
CA LYS A 357 -1.13 -4.96 18.85
C LYS A 357 -1.09 -5.35 17.37
N TYR A 358 0.05 -5.20 16.70
CA TYR A 358 0.16 -5.52 15.28
C TYR A 358 0.27 -7.03 15.07
N ASN A 359 1.12 -7.70 15.86
CA ASN A 359 1.35 -9.14 15.73
C ASN A 359 0.47 -10.00 16.64
N TYR A 360 -0.11 -9.44 17.70
CA TYR A 360 -1.05 -10.16 18.56
C TYR A 360 -2.21 -10.72 17.72
N ARG A 361 -2.43 -12.02 17.82
CA ARG A 361 -3.52 -12.75 17.18
C ARG A 361 -4.50 -13.21 18.24
N TYR A 362 -5.78 -12.87 18.10
CA TYR A 362 -6.81 -13.41 18.98
C TYR A 362 -6.89 -14.93 18.88
N LEU A 363 -7.20 -15.60 20.00
CA LEU A 363 -7.44 -17.04 19.98
C LEU A 363 -8.64 -17.37 19.07
N GLY A 364 -8.38 -18.15 18.02
CA GLY A 364 -9.36 -18.49 17.00
C GLY A 364 -9.72 -17.36 16.03
N GLY A 365 -8.98 -16.25 16.05
CA GLY A 365 -9.22 -15.07 15.20
C GLY A 365 -7.96 -14.59 14.46
N GLU A 366 -7.92 -13.28 14.21
CA GLU A 366 -6.91 -12.62 13.38
C GLU A 366 -6.02 -11.65 14.19
N SER A 367 -4.83 -11.38 13.65
CA SER A 367 -3.99 -10.22 13.97
C SER A 367 -4.12 -9.13 12.89
N TYR A 368 -3.59 -7.93 13.14
CA TYR A 368 -3.47 -6.91 12.08
C TYR A 368 -2.58 -7.39 10.93
N ARG A 369 -1.54 -8.20 11.22
CA ARG A 369 -0.71 -8.84 10.19
C ARG A 369 -1.53 -9.77 9.28
N ASP A 370 -2.45 -10.56 9.85
CA ASP A 370 -3.33 -11.43 9.06
C ASP A 370 -4.28 -10.63 8.18
N VAL A 371 -4.83 -9.54 8.71
CA VAL A 371 -5.66 -8.60 7.96
C VAL A 371 -4.90 -7.97 6.80
N VAL A 372 -3.64 -7.56 6.99
CA VAL A 372 -2.78 -7.04 5.92
C VAL A 372 -2.63 -8.07 4.80
N ILE A 373 -2.34 -9.33 5.12
CA ILE A 373 -2.21 -10.39 4.12
C ILE A 373 -3.56 -10.61 3.39
N ARG A 374 -4.68 -10.65 4.13
CA ARG A 374 -6.04 -10.80 3.57
C ARG A 374 -6.44 -9.62 2.66
N LEU A 375 -5.96 -8.42 2.96
CA LEU A 375 -6.25 -7.21 2.20
C LEU A 375 -5.34 -7.01 0.99
N GLU A 376 -4.30 -7.83 0.80
CA GLU A 376 -3.40 -7.70 -0.34
C GLU A 376 -4.16 -7.66 -1.69
N PRO A 377 -5.12 -8.57 -1.99
CA PRO A 377 -5.89 -8.50 -3.24
C PRO A 377 -6.75 -7.24 -3.36
N ILE A 378 -7.24 -6.70 -2.24
CA ILE A 378 -7.99 -5.43 -2.20
C ILE A 378 -7.07 -4.27 -2.58
N ILE A 379 -5.84 -4.24 -2.05
CA ILE A 379 -4.85 -3.22 -2.40
C ILE A 379 -4.48 -3.31 -3.89
N MET A 380 -4.35 -4.52 -4.45
CA MET A 380 -4.09 -4.68 -5.89
C MET A 380 -5.22 -4.09 -6.73
N GLU A 381 -6.47 -4.41 -6.40
CA GLU A 381 -7.61 -3.91 -7.17
C GLU A 381 -7.81 -2.39 -6.97
N LEU A 382 -7.47 -1.85 -5.80
CA LEU A 382 -7.40 -0.40 -5.55
C LEU A 382 -6.27 0.30 -6.33
N GLU A 383 -5.16 -0.40 -6.60
CA GLU A 383 -4.07 0.11 -7.44
C GLU A 383 -4.36 0.04 -8.94
N ARG A 384 -5.29 -0.85 -9.33
CA ARG A 384 -5.74 -1.08 -10.72
C ARG A 384 -6.95 -0.24 -11.12
N SER A 385 -7.85 0.02 -10.18
CA SER A 385 -9.13 0.70 -10.42
C SER A 385 -9.06 2.21 -10.20
N GLU A 386 -10.01 2.94 -10.79
CA GLU A 386 -10.12 4.39 -10.65
C GLU A 386 -10.76 4.80 -9.31
N ASN A 387 -11.96 5.38 -9.35
CA ASN A 387 -12.62 5.98 -8.20
C ASN A 387 -13.43 4.90 -7.45
N ILE A 388 -13.01 4.62 -6.21
CA ILE A 388 -13.65 3.62 -5.34
C ILE A 388 -13.98 4.25 -3.98
N LEU A 389 -15.19 3.98 -3.49
CA LEU A 389 -15.60 4.22 -2.11
C LEU A 389 -15.65 2.89 -1.35
N ILE A 390 -14.90 2.77 -0.27
CA ILE A 390 -14.95 1.62 0.64
C ILE A 390 -15.75 1.99 1.88
N VAL A 391 -16.81 1.22 2.16
CA VAL A 391 -17.57 1.27 3.42
C VAL A 391 -17.28 -0.01 4.21
N THR A 392 -16.42 0.08 5.23
CA THR A 392 -15.96 -1.09 6.01
C THR A 392 -15.84 -0.76 7.50
N HIS A 393 -14.84 -1.29 8.19
CA HIS A 393 -14.71 -1.30 9.64
C HIS A 393 -13.42 -0.67 10.11
N GLN A 394 -13.22 -0.61 11.42
CA GLN A 394 -12.14 0.18 12.01
C GLN A 394 -10.77 -0.42 11.75
N ALA A 395 -10.55 -1.73 11.99
CA ALA A 395 -9.24 -2.34 11.79
C ALA A 395 -8.87 -2.40 10.30
N ILE A 396 -9.87 -2.67 9.46
CA ILE A 396 -9.71 -2.75 8.00
C ILE A 396 -9.29 -1.40 7.41
N LEU A 397 -10.00 -0.33 7.76
CA LEU A 397 -9.63 1.00 7.28
C LEU A 397 -8.28 1.47 7.78
N ARG A 398 -7.86 1.10 9.00
CA ARG A 398 -6.51 1.39 9.48
C ARG A 398 -5.44 0.77 8.58
N CYS A 399 -5.62 -0.48 8.17
CA CYS A 399 -4.66 -1.17 7.28
C CYS A 399 -4.60 -0.53 5.90
N ILE A 400 -5.75 -0.21 5.30
CA ILE A 400 -5.84 0.44 3.98
C ILE A 400 -5.28 1.87 4.04
N TYR A 401 -5.66 2.63 5.06
CA TYR A 401 -5.18 3.99 5.27
C TYR A 401 -3.66 4.00 5.49
N ALA A 402 -3.12 3.08 6.29
CA ALA A 402 -1.67 2.97 6.51
C ALA A 402 -0.91 2.70 5.21
N TYR A 403 -1.45 1.88 4.30
CA TYR A 403 -0.89 1.68 2.97
C TYR A 403 -0.79 3.00 2.20
N PHE A 404 -1.89 3.73 2.02
CA PHE A 404 -1.89 4.95 1.19
C PHE A 404 -1.11 6.11 1.80
N MET A 405 -1.12 6.21 3.13
CA MET A 405 -0.43 7.27 3.87
C MET A 405 1.02 6.92 4.23
N ASN A 406 1.50 5.75 3.79
CA ASN A 406 2.86 5.26 4.06
C ASN A 406 3.21 5.27 5.57
N VAL A 407 2.26 4.84 6.40
CA VAL A 407 2.43 4.79 7.86
C VAL A 407 3.07 3.47 8.26
N PRO A 408 4.10 3.47 9.14
CA PRO A 408 4.71 2.26 9.65
C PRO A 408 3.68 1.31 10.27
N GLN A 409 3.86 0.01 10.05
CA GLN A 409 2.85 -0.98 10.42
C GLN A 409 2.61 -1.08 11.92
N GLU A 410 3.63 -0.83 12.73
CA GLU A 410 3.52 -0.84 14.19
C GLU A 410 2.60 0.28 14.71
N ARG A 411 2.43 1.35 13.90
CA ARG A 411 1.55 2.48 14.21
C ARG A 411 0.14 2.29 13.66
N SER A 412 -0.06 1.44 12.65
CA SER A 412 -1.36 1.27 11.98
C SER A 412 -2.51 0.89 12.93
N PRO A 413 -2.35 0.02 13.95
CA PRO A 413 -3.44 -0.35 14.86
C PRO A 413 -3.93 0.77 15.80
N TRP A 414 -3.21 1.89 15.82
CA TRP A 414 -3.42 3.02 16.72
C TRP A 414 -4.00 4.25 16.02
N MET A 415 -4.14 4.20 14.70
CA MET A 415 -4.61 5.33 13.91
C MET A 415 -6.08 5.63 14.20
N GLU A 416 -6.43 6.91 14.14
CA GLU A 416 -7.79 7.37 14.36
C GLU A 416 -8.58 7.39 13.05
N VAL A 417 -9.58 6.51 12.99
CA VAL A 417 -10.55 6.43 11.90
C VAL A 417 -11.96 6.54 12.53
N PRO A 418 -12.49 7.77 12.65
CA PRO A 418 -13.72 8.02 13.38
C PRO A 418 -14.96 7.50 12.64
N LEU A 419 -16.04 7.25 13.39
CA LEU A 419 -17.36 7.01 12.81
C LEU A 419 -17.88 8.28 12.12
N HIS A 420 -18.86 8.11 11.23
CA HIS A 420 -19.61 9.19 10.58
C HIS A 420 -18.76 10.23 9.82
N THR A 421 -17.60 9.80 9.33
CA THR A 421 -16.65 10.63 8.60
C THR A 421 -16.26 9.94 7.30
N LEU A 422 -16.42 10.66 6.18
CA LEU A 422 -15.90 10.25 4.89
C LEU A 422 -14.49 10.81 4.72
N ILE A 423 -13.52 9.94 4.44
CA ILE A 423 -12.11 10.31 4.24
C ILE A 423 -11.80 10.15 2.76
N GLN A 424 -11.35 11.22 2.11
CA GLN A 424 -10.83 11.20 0.74
C GLN A 424 -9.31 11.16 0.78
N LEU A 425 -8.74 10.16 0.12
CA LEU A 425 -7.31 10.04 -0.13
C LEU A 425 -7.03 10.27 -1.61
N THR A 426 -6.16 11.22 -1.92
CA THR A 426 -5.70 11.49 -3.29
C THR A 426 -4.19 11.22 -3.37
N PRO A 427 -3.78 10.03 -3.82
CA PRO A 427 -2.37 9.70 -4.00
C PRO A 427 -1.69 10.67 -4.99
N LYS A 428 -0.52 11.18 -4.61
CA LYS A 428 0.40 11.98 -5.44
C LYS A 428 1.74 11.25 -5.57
N ALA A 429 2.67 11.80 -6.34
CA ALA A 429 3.94 11.11 -6.57
C ALA A 429 4.77 10.86 -5.29
N TYR A 430 4.71 11.78 -4.34
CA TYR A 430 5.56 11.75 -3.12
C TYR A 430 4.77 11.79 -1.80
N SER A 431 3.46 11.95 -1.87
CA SER A 431 2.59 12.06 -0.71
C SER A 431 1.16 11.64 -1.05
N THR A 432 0.29 11.56 -0.05
CA THR A 432 -1.14 11.38 -0.24
C THR A 432 -1.84 12.55 0.42
N LEU A 433 -2.69 13.25 -0.35
CA LEU A 433 -3.52 14.32 0.19
C LEU A 433 -4.74 13.72 0.87
N GLU A 434 -5.09 14.25 2.04
CA GLU A 434 -6.24 13.81 2.80
C GLU A 434 -7.24 14.94 3.01
N LYS A 435 -8.52 14.63 2.81
CA LYS A 435 -9.64 15.49 3.21
C LYS A 435 -10.66 14.68 3.99
N ARG A 436 -11.19 15.24 5.08
CA ARG A 436 -12.25 14.62 5.88
C ARG A 436 -13.53 15.43 5.75
N PHE A 437 -14.64 14.73 5.52
CA PHE A 437 -15.99 15.28 5.45
C PHE A 437 -16.80 14.67 6.61
N LYS A 438 -17.09 15.47 7.62
CA LYS A 438 -17.87 15.04 8.80
C LYS A 438 -19.36 15.21 8.53
N ALA A 439 -20.17 14.22 8.89
CA ALA A 439 -21.62 14.30 8.72
C ALA A 439 -22.33 15.13 9.81
N ASP A 440 -21.59 15.62 10.80
CA ASP A 440 -22.11 16.35 11.97
C ASP A 440 -23.23 15.60 12.73
N ILE A 441 -23.16 14.27 12.70
CA ILE A 441 -24.02 13.35 13.46
C ILE A 441 -23.17 12.72 14.57
N PRO A 442 -23.50 12.91 15.86
CA PRO A 442 -22.75 12.34 16.98
C PRO A 442 -22.58 10.83 16.86
N ALA A 443 -21.46 10.33 17.36
CA ALA A 443 -21.20 8.89 17.50
C ALA A 443 -20.32 8.64 18.74
N VAL A 444 -20.40 7.42 19.28
CA VAL A 444 -19.47 6.97 20.30
C VAL A 444 -18.03 6.95 19.78
N SER A 445 -17.07 7.26 20.67
CA SER A 445 -15.67 7.02 20.34
C SER A 445 -15.33 5.54 20.54
N THR A 446 -14.77 4.94 19.50
CA THR A 446 -14.29 3.54 19.49
C THR A 446 -12.77 3.47 19.43
N TRP A 447 -12.10 4.62 19.51
CA TRP A 447 -10.65 4.72 19.55
C TRP A 447 -10.13 4.51 20.97
N ARG A 448 -9.06 3.73 21.10
CA ARG A 448 -8.36 3.47 22.36
C ARG A 448 -6.86 3.66 22.14
N GLY A 449 -6.26 4.57 22.90
CA GLY A 449 -4.82 4.78 22.96
C GLY A 449 -4.10 3.63 23.68
N LYS A 450 -2.79 3.51 23.46
CA LYS A 450 -1.95 2.52 24.15
C LYS A 450 -1.98 2.76 25.67
N GLY A 451 -2.19 1.72 26.47
CA GLY A 451 -2.31 1.82 27.93
C GLY A 451 -3.58 2.49 28.45
N SER A 452 -4.57 2.76 27.58
CA SER A 452 -5.85 3.35 28.02
C SER A 452 -6.72 2.34 28.76
N SER A 453 -7.49 2.78 29.77
CA SER A 453 -8.43 1.92 30.49
C SER A 453 -9.46 1.26 29.56
N ALA A 454 -10.00 0.08 29.91
CA ALA A 454 -11.05 -0.59 29.14
C ALA A 454 -12.44 0.10 29.17
N LYS A 455 -12.53 1.32 29.73
CA LYS A 455 -13.79 2.05 29.87
C LYS A 455 -14.32 2.51 28.51
N HIS A 456 -15.59 2.23 28.26
CA HIS A 456 -16.31 2.73 27.10
C HIS A 456 -16.70 4.20 27.31
N HIS A 457 -16.48 5.04 26.30
CA HIS A 457 -16.80 6.46 26.37
C HIS A 457 -18.19 6.73 25.79
N PRO A 458 -19.12 7.34 26.56
CA PRO A 458 -20.42 7.73 26.03
C PRO A 458 -20.25 8.79 24.93
N PRO A 459 -21.24 8.93 24.03
CA PRO A 459 -21.20 9.98 23.01
C PRO A 459 -21.20 11.38 23.68
N PRO A 460 -20.67 12.43 23.00
CA PRO A 460 -20.83 13.79 23.48
C PRO A 460 -22.33 14.11 23.67
N ALA A 461 -22.68 14.86 24.72
CA ALA A 461 -24.07 15.18 25.03
C ALA A 461 -24.74 15.93 23.87
N GLU A 462 -25.95 15.50 23.49
CA GLU A 462 -26.80 16.22 22.53
C GLU A 462 -27.14 17.61 23.11
N VAL A 463 -26.96 18.66 22.30
CA VAL A 463 -27.41 20.01 22.66
C VAL A 463 -28.95 20.00 22.68
N PRO A 464 -29.62 20.31 23.80
CA PRO A 464 -31.08 20.25 23.86
C PRO A 464 -31.69 21.33 22.96
N GLY A 465 -32.30 20.94 21.83
CA GLY A 465 -33.02 21.88 20.96
C GLY A 465 -33.27 21.47 19.50
N SER A 466 -32.65 20.43 18.96
CA SER A 466 -32.83 20.03 17.55
C SER A 466 -33.90 18.95 17.37
N HIS A 467 -35.15 19.25 17.71
CA HIS A 467 -36.28 18.46 17.22
C HIS A 467 -36.60 18.86 15.77
N GLY A 468 -35.98 18.14 14.83
CA GLY A 468 -36.16 18.31 13.39
C GLY A 468 -34.84 18.16 12.67
N PHE A 469 -34.40 16.93 12.39
CA PHE A 469 -33.27 16.69 11.50
C PHE A 469 -33.71 16.94 10.05
N GLU A 470 -33.87 18.21 9.67
CA GLU A 470 -33.64 18.62 8.29
C GLU A 470 -32.12 18.75 8.10
N ALA A 471 -31.56 17.94 7.21
CA ALA A 471 -30.15 17.98 6.84
C ALA A 471 -29.84 19.29 6.09
N THR A 472 -29.63 20.38 6.83
CA THR A 472 -29.32 21.72 6.26
C THR A 472 -28.01 22.33 6.77
N SER A 473 -27.25 21.65 7.64
CA SER A 473 -25.89 22.07 7.98
C SER A 473 -24.90 21.54 6.93
N ASN A 474 -24.18 22.47 6.28
CA ASN A 474 -23.10 22.12 5.36
C ASN A 474 -22.00 21.32 6.11
N PRO A 475 -21.51 20.19 5.57
CA PRO A 475 -20.49 19.37 6.20
C PRO A 475 -19.19 20.14 6.46
N THR A 476 -18.59 19.94 7.64
CA THR A 476 -17.27 20.52 7.97
C THR A 476 -16.15 19.78 7.23
N ILE A 477 -15.25 20.53 6.56
CA ILE A 477 -14.09 20.00 5.83
C ILE A 477 -12.81 20.25 6.64
N GLU A 478 -12.07 19.18 6.96
CA GLU A 478 -10.73 19.25 7.52
C GLU A 478 -9.70 18.79 6.47
N ILE A 479 -8.64 19.60 6.26
CA ILE A 479 -7.55 19.30 5.33
C ILE A 479 -6.31 18.96 6.14
N VAL A 480 -5.77 17.76 5.95
CA VAL A 480 -4.52 17.30 6.58
C VAL A 480 -3.56 16.90 5.46
N SER A 481 -2.36 17.49 5.45
CA SER A 481 -1.28 17.10 4.55
C SER A 481 -0.25 16.27 5.31
N SER A 482 0.12 15.11 4.75
CA SER A 482 1.30 14.37 5.21
C SER A 482 2.50 14.83 4.38
N SER A 483 3.47 15.49 5.03
CA SER A 483 4.79 15.74 4.45
C SER A 483 5.76 14.67 4.93
N THR A 484 6.43 14.00 3.99
CA THR A 484 7.47 13.03 4.28
C THR A 484 8.73 13.79 4.72
N THR A 485 9.02 13.81 6.02
CA THR A 485 10.38 14.08 6.49
C THR A 485 11.19 12.80 6.31
N ASN A 486 12.01 12.74 5.26
CA ASN A 486 13.02 11.70 5.11
C ASN A 486 14.06 11.86 6.21
N SER A 487 14.20 10.86 7.06
CA SER A 487 15.42 10.58 7.84
C SER A 487 15.99 9.25 7.41
#